data_AF-A0A2D6JMU5-F1
#
_entry.id   AF-A0A2D6JMU5-F1
#
_cell.length_a   1.000
_cell.length_b   1.000
_cell.length_c   1.000
_cell.angle_alpha   90.00
_cell.angle_beta   90.00
_cell.angle_gamma   90.00
#
_symmetry.space_group_name_H-M   'P 1'
#
loop_
_entity.id
_entity.type
_entity.pdbx_description
1 polymer ?
#
loop_
_entity_poly.entity_id
_entity_poly.type
_entity_poly.pdbx_seq_one_letter_code
_entity_poly.pdbx_strand_id
1 'polypeptide(L)'
;MAKQSLGKSKTSYQSFVGIALSGAKNDRTTFCELQYFPKYDQIALSSVVEGIGPSKSKLGDSILVEKINDLKSVKKLAVNSSIQLPPCFRCRLSCPGIESCRVEEVKWLHAEFQKEAKKNKKAKMPLPYTDRPVEYYINTHFEKNIETQYSLSANAAPLTARSFFLNKHFKEKLIEVLPSLSVWRIGNYLKVQKSYLKYYKNSEDCEVIRLFFLDQVKEKIPLFLYNQDKQKLVSNPQAFDAFICALTAFYEHKRMTEDKPKNFPKKASWVAIPKEDLSKAFQK
;
A
#
# COMPACT_ATOMS: atom_id res chain seq x y z
N MET A 1 -24.13 -29.80 -31.04
CA MET A 1 -25.18 -28.77 -30.80
C MET A 1 -25.64 -28.94 -29.36
N ALA A 2 -25.65 -27.99 -28.43
CA ALA A 2 -25.55 -26.53 -28.49
C ALA A 2 -24.63 -26.04 -27.35
N LYS A 3 -23.67 -25.17 -27.68
CA LYS A 3 -22.98 -24.34 -26.68
C LYS A 3 -24.00 -23.30 -26.21
N GLN A 4 -24.46 -23.40 -24.96
CA GLN A 4 -25.19 -22.31 -24.32
C GLN A 4 -24.26 -21.12 -24.23
N SER A 5 -24.47 -20.15 -25.12
CA SER A 5 -23.89 -18.82 -25.04
C SER A 5 -24.51 -18.13 -23.84
N LEU A 6 -23.81 -18.15 -22.70
CA LEU A 6 -24.06 -17.22 -21.61
C LEU A 6 -23.95 -15.81 -22.19
N GLY A 7 -25.10 -15.15 -22.32
CA GLY A 7 -25.21 -13.79 -22.82
C GLY A 7 -24.28 -12.88 -22.05
N LYS A 8 -23.40 -12.18 -22.78
CA LYS A 8 -22.54 -11.13 -22.24
C LYS A 8 -23.41 -9.94 -21.83
N SER A 9 -24.07 -10.04 -20.69
CA SER A 9 -24.34 -8.87 -19.87
C SER A 9 -22.98 -8.24 -19.57
N LYS A 10 -22.65 -7.12 -20.21
CA LYS A 10 -21.47 -6.30 -19.87
C LYS A 10 -21.70 -5.75 -18.45
N THR A 11 -21.43 -6.55 -17.44
CA THR A 11 -21.45 -6.09 -16.05
C THR A 11 -20.34 -5.04 -15.93
N SER A 12 -20.73 -3.79 -15.71
CA SER A 12 -19.80 -2.69 -15.48
C SER A 12 -19.06 -2.92 -14.16
N TYR A 13 -17.74 -2.93 -14.21
CA TYR A 13 -16.87 -3.03 -13.03
C TYR A 13 -15.90 -1.85 -12.96
N GLN A 14 -15.32 -1.69 -11.78
CA GLN A 14 -14.27 -0.73 -11.49
C GLN A 14 -13.03 -1.48 -11.00
N SER A 15 -11.87 -1.19 -11.60
CA SER A 15 -10.63 -1.90 -11.26
C SER A 15 -9.80 -1.11 -10.24
N PHE A 16 -9.32 -1.82 -9.23
CA PHE A 16 -8.42 -1.34 -8.20
C PHE A 16 -7.15 -2.16 -8.27
N VAL A 17 -6.02 -1.51 -8.52
CA VAL A 17 -4.76 -2.20 -8.78
C VAL A 17 -3.81 -1.91 -7.64
N GLY A 18 -3.17 -2.96 -7.14
CA GLY A 18 -2.13 -2.88 -6.12
C GLY A 18 -0.82 -3.43 -6.65
N ILE A 19 0.27 -2.69 -6.43
CA ILE A 19 1.61 -3.03 -6.89
C ILE A 19 2.50 -3.28 -5.66
N ALA A 20 3.13 -4.45 -5.62
CA ALA A 20 4.25 -4.74 -4.74
C ALA A 20 5.55 -4.62 -5.54
N LEU A 21 6.26 -3.49 -5.38
CA LEU A 21 7.56 -3.28 -6.00
C LEU A 21 8.65 -4.09 -5.29
N SER A 22 9.62 -4.51 -6.10
CA SER A 22 10.86 -5.17 -5.69
C SER A 22 12.08 -4.40 -6.21
N GLY A 23 13.31 -4.92 -6.08
CA GLY A 23 14.48 -4.31 -6.71
C GLY A 23 14.35 -4.26 -8.24
N ALA A 24 14.72 -3.15 -8.88
CA ALA A 24 14.55 -2.93 -10.33
C ALA A 24 15.24 -3.96 -11.24
N LYS A 25 16.27 -4.64 -10.72
CA LYS A 25 17.07 -5.64 -11.44
C LYS A 25 16.59 -7.08 -11.25
N ASN A 26 15.57 -7.31 -10.43
CA ASN A 26 14.98 -8.63 -10.25
C ASN A 26 13.57 -8.68 -10.88
N ASP A 27 12.99 -9.87 -10.87
CA ASP A 27 11.69 -10.21 -11.45
C ASP A 27 10.61 -10.41 -10.39
N ARG A 28 10.76 -9.83 -9.21
CA ARG A 28 9.83 -10.05 -8.09
C ARG A 28 8.72 -9.01 -7.97
N THR A 29 8.62 -8.07 -8.93
CA THR A 29 7.54 -7.09 -8.90
C THR A 29 6.25 -7.78 -9.28
N THR A 30 5.21 -7.57 -8.46
CA THR A 30 3.92 -8.22 -8.62
C THR A 30 2.83 -7.17 -8.59
N PHE A 31 1.77 -7.34 -9.39
CA PHE A 31 0.54 -6.58 -9.21
C PHE A 31 -0.68 -7.49 -9.10
N CYS A 32 -1.70 -6.99 -8.42
CA CYS A 32 -3.03 -7.59 -8.34
C CYS A 32 -4.09 -6.62 -8.84
N GLU A 33 -5.12 -7.14 -9.51
CA GLU A 33 -6.32 -6.39 -9.89
C GLU A 33 -7.53 -6.91 -9.13
N LEU A 34 -8.16 -6.03 -8.36
CA LEU A 34 -9.49 -6.25 -7.79
C LEU A 34 -10.54 -5.55 -8.65
N GLN A 35 -11.56 -6.29 -9.07
CA GLN A 35 -12.71 -5.74 -9.76
C GLN A 35 -13.87 -5.62 -8.79
N TYR A 36 -14.39 -4.42 -8.62
CA TYR A 36 -15.62 -4.16 -7.88
C TYR A 36 -16.79 -4.09 -8.84
N PHE A 37 -17.86 -4.80 -8.52
CA PHE A 37 -19.12 -4.82 -9.24
C PHE A 37 -20.19 -4.08 -8.42
N PRO A 38 -20.42 -2.77 -8.65
CA PRO A 38 -21.32 -1.96 -7.83
C PRO A 38 -22.74 -2.52 -7.74
N LYS A 39 -23.21 -3.16 -8.82
CA LYS A 39 -24.55 -3.77 -8.89
C LYS A 39 -24.74 -4.88 -7.85
N TYR A 40 -23.70 -5.63 -7.54
CA TYR A 40 -23.75 -6.77 -6.62
C TYR A 40 -23.08 -6.46 -5.27
N ASP A 41 -22.58 -5.23 -5.13
CA ASP A 41 -21.70 -4.80 -4.05
C ASP A 41 -20.60 -5.84 -3.71
N GLN A 42 -19.99 -6.42 -4.75
CA GLN A 42 -19.05 -7.52 -4.62
C GLN A 42 -17.70 -7.14 -5.22
N ILE A 43 -16.62 -7.59 -4.58
CA ILE A 43 -15.26 -7.51 -5.14
C ILE A 43 -14.77 -8.90 -5.56
N ALA A 44 -14.02 -8.98 -6.65
CA ALA A 44 -13.38 -10.20 -7.10
C ALA A 44 -11.89 -9.94 -7.40
N LEU A 45 -11.03 -10.89 -7.01
CA LEU A 45 -9.65 -10.91 -7.49
C LEU A 45 -9.66 -11.41 -8.93
N SER A 46 -9.36 -10.51 -9.87
CA SER A 46 -9.42 -10.78 -11.30
C SER A 46 -8.07 -11.26 -11.85
N SER A 47 -6.97 -10.76 -11.30
CA SER A 47 -5.64 -11.17 -11.76
C SER A 47 -4.59 -11.00 -10.67
N VAL A 48 -3.63 -11.93 -10.67
CA VAL A 48 -2.36 -11.86 -9.92
C VAL A 48 -1.24 -12.09 -10.94
N VAL A 49 -0.47 -11.05 -11.21
CA VAL A 49 0.64 -11.07 -12.18
C VAL A 49 1.95 -10.91 -11.44
N GLU A 50 2.64 -12.03 -11.30
CA GLU A 50 3.95 -12.15 -10.67
C GLU A 50 5.06 -12.09 -11.73
N GLY A 51 6.33 -12.06 -11.31
CA GLY A 51 7.43 -12.26 -12.24
C GLY A 51 7.79 -11.04 -13.09
N ILE A 52 7.36 -9.83 -12.71
CA ILE A 52 7.60 -8.64 -13.54
C ILE A 52 9.03 -8.15 -13.31
N GLY A 53 9.89 -8.44 -14.28
CA GLY A 53 11.30 -8.07 -14.29
C GLY A 53 11.79 -7.67 -15.68
N PRO A 54 13.04 -7.20 -15.78
CA PRO A 54 13.65 -6.92 -17.07
C PRO A 54 13.80 -8.19 -17.91
N SER A 55 13.62 -8.05 -19.21
CA SER A 55 13.99 -9.06 -20.20
C SER A 55 15.16 -8.55 -21.05
N LYS A 56 15.71 -9.40 -21.93
CA LYS A 56 16.79 -8.99 -22.86
C LYS A 56 16.43 -7.77 -23.72
N SER A 57 15.14 -7.58 -24.02
CA SER A 57 14.67 -6.53 -24.93
C SER A 57 13.92 -5.39 -24.25
N LYS A 58 13.60 -5.51 -22.95
CA LYS A 58 12.68 -4.56 -22.31
C LYS A 58 12.92 -4.40 -20.81
N LEU A 59 12.79 -3.15 -20.35
CA LEU A 59 12.86 -2.81 -18.93
C LEU A 59 11.62 -3.34 -18.20
N GLY A 60 11.80 -3.86 -16.99
CA GLY A 60 10.70 -4.39 -16.17
C GLY A 60 9.62 -3.36 -15.88
N ASP A 61 10.01 -2.10 -15.63
CA ASP A 61 9.06 -1.01 -15.41
C ASP A 61 8.24 -0.66 -16.67
N SER A 62 8.81 -0.80 -17.87
CA SER A 62 8.03 -0.65 -19.12
C SER A 62 6.99 -1.76 -19.27
N ILE A 63 7.35 -3.00 -18.92
CA ILE A 63 6.41 -4.13 -18.93
C ILE A 63 5.27 -3.89 -17.92
N LEU A 64 5.60 -3.40 -16.73
CA LEU A 64 4.61 -3.08 -15.69
C LEU A 64 3.63 -2.01 -16.18
N VAL A 65 4.15 -0.91 -16.74
CA VAL A 65 3.32 0.21 -17.25
C VAL A 65 2.38 -0.25 -18.35
N GLU A 66 2.86 -1.03 -19.31
CA GLU A 66 2.01 -1.55 -20.38
C GLU A 66 0.92 -2.49 -19.86
N LYS A 67 1.27 -3.46 -19.01
CA LYS A 67 0.29 -4.39 -18.43
C LYS A 67 -0.81 -3.68 -17.66
N ILE A 68 -0.47 -2.63 -16.91
CA ILE A 68 -1.47 -1.84 -16.17
C ILE A 68 -2.30 -0.97 -17.12
N ASN A 69 -1.69 -0.39 -18.16
CA ASN A 69 -2.40 0.41 -19.16
C ASN A 69 -3.38 -0.41 -20.02
N ASP A 70 -3.14 -1.72 -20.16
CA ASP A 70 -4.03 -2.67 -20.83
C ASP A 70 -5.29 -3.00 -20.00
N LEU A 71 -5.26 -2.74 -18.69
CA LEU A 71 -6.42 -2.92 -17.82
C LEU A 71 -7.49 -1.88 -18.13
N LYS A 72 -8.75 -2.30 -18.08
CA LYS A 72 -9.90 -1.43 -18.33
C LYS A 72 -10.36 -0.80 -17.02
N SER A 73 -10.74 0.47 -17.06
CA SER A 73 -11.45 1.14 -15.95
C SER A 73 -10.69 1.15 -14.61
N VAL A 74 -9.36 1.32 -14.62
CA VAL A 74 -8.57 1.51 -13.40
C VAL A 74 -9.03 2.79 -12.69
N LYS A 75 -9.59 2.64 -11.49
CA LYS A 75 -10.06 3.76 -10.67
C LYS A 75 -9.01 4.27 -9.70
N LYS A 76 -8.22 3.37 -9.13
CA LYS A 76 -7.15 3.69 -8.19
C LYS A 76 -5.99 2.71 -8.39
N LEU A 77 -4.78 3.24 -8.27
CA LEU A 77 -3.54 2.50 -8.36
C LEU A 77 -2.74 2.72 -7.07
N ALA A 78 -2.46 1.64 -6.34
CA ALA A 78 -1.72 1.68 -5.08
C ALA A 78 -0.38 0.98 -5.19
N VAL A 79 0.60 1.45 -4.43
CA VAL A 79 1.97 0.90 -4.40
C VAL A 79 2.47 0.76 -2.98
N ASN A 80 3.24 -0.29 -2.70
CA ASN A 80 3.83 -0.59 -1.38
C ASN A 80 5.08 0.28 -1.03
N SER A 81 5.24 1.44 -1.66
CA SER A 81 6.47 2.24 -1.57
C SER A 81 6.18 3.73 -1.66
N SER A 82 7.10 4.51 -1.12
CA SER A 82 6.96 5.95 -0.95
C SER A 82 6.82 6.70 -2.27
N ILE A 83 5.82 7.57 -2.35
CA ILE A 83 5.57 8.42 -3.53
C ILE A 83 6.08 9.85 -3.34
N GLN A 84 6.64 10.16 -2.17
CA GLN A 84 7.25 11.44 -1.85
C GLN A 84 8.60 11.24 -1.16
N LEU A 85 9.59 12.10 -1.48
CA LEU A 85 10.90 12.13 -0.85
C LEU A 85 10.86 12.96 0.45
N PRO A 86 11.79 12.73 1.39
CA PRO A 86 11.95 13.54 2.60
C PRO A 86 12.06 15.04 2.28
N PRO A 87 11.53 15.91 3.17
CA PRO A 87 11.39 17.35 2.88
C PRO A 87 12.69 18.04 2.51
N CYS A 88 13.82 17.70 3.14
CA CYS A 88 15.11 18.31 2.81
C CYS A 88 15.63 17.91 1.42
N PHE A 89 15.33 16.69 0.95
CA PHE A 89 15.78 16.20 -0.36
C PHE A 89 15.13 16.96 -1.53
N ARG A 90 13.91 17.47 -1.30
CA ARG A 90 13.13 18.26 -2.27
C ARG A 90 13.11 19.75 -1.94
N CYS A 91 13.91 20.19 -0.97
CA CYS A 91 14.05 21.59 -0.60
C CYS A 91 14.84 22.37 -1.67
N ARG A 92 14.55 23.66 -1.81
CA ARG A 92 15.23 24.59 -2.74
C ARG A 92 15.79 25.84 -2.05
N LEU A 93 15.69 25.91 -0.72
CA LEU A 93 16.22 27.02 0.06
C LEU A 93 17.74 26.91 0.18
N SER A 94 18.43 28.04 0.33
CA SER A 94 19.76 28.04 0.94
C SER A 94 19.58 27.57 2.39
N CYS A 95 20.11 26.39 2.72
CA CYS A 95 19.78 25.68 3.95
C CYS A 95 20.33 26.44 5.18
N PRO A 96 19.48 26.92 6.10
CA PRO A 96 19.93 27.61 7.31
C PRO A 96 20.31 26.65 8.45
N GLY A 97 20.42 25.34 8.17
CA GLY A 97 20.44 24.29 9.19
C GLY A 97 19.04 23.83 9.60
N ILE A 98 18.97 22.69 10.29
CA ILE A 98 17.72 22.01 10.64
C ILE A 98 17.00 22.76 11.77
N GLU A 99 17.75 23.27 12.74
CA GLU A 99 17.30 24.00 13.92
C GLU A 99 16.60 25.33 13.55
N SER A 100 17.09 26.00 12.50
CA SER A 100 16.55 27.28 12.00
C SER A 100 15.66 27.12 10.76
N CYS A 101 15.29 25.88 10.41
CA CYS A 101 14.58 25.59 9.18
C CYS A 101 13.16 26.18 9.19
N ARG A 102 12.78 26.80 8.06
CA ARG A 102 11.45 27.42 7.88
C ARG A 102 10.43 26.51 7.19
N VAL A 103 10.85 25.37 6.68
CA VAL A 103 10.01 24.40 5.97
C VAL A 103 8.99 23.79 6.93
N GLU A 104 7.71 23.80 6.54
CA GLU A 104 6.58 23.36 7.36
C GLU A 104 6.75 21.92 7.85
N GLU A 105 7.14 21.01 6.95
CA GLU A 105 7.39 19.60 7.27
C GLU A 105 8.49 19.42 8.33
N VAL A 106 9.55 20.21 8.27
CA VAL A 106 10.69 20.13 9.20
C VAL A 106 10.29 20.67 10.57
N LYS A 107 9.60 21.83 10.60
CA LYS A 107 9.07 22.38 11.86
C LYS A 107 8.12 21.41 12.55
N TRP A 108 7.26 20.75 11.78
CA TRP A 108 6.33 19.77 12.32
C TRP A 108 7.05 18.56 12.91
N LEU A 109 8.04 18.00 12.20
CA LEU A 109 8.86 16.89 12.71
C LEU A 109 9.51 17.23 14.04
N HIS A 110 10.10 18.43 14.15
CA HIS A 110 10.67 18.92 15.41
C HIS A 110 9.62 19.06 16.51
N ALA A 111 8.49 19.67 16.20
CA ALA A 111 7.42 19.88 17.19
C ALA A 111 6.88 18.56 17.72
N GLU A 112 6.67 17.56 16.86
CA GLU A 112 6.23 16.23 17.28
C GLU A 112 7.32 15.50 18.08
N PHE A 113 8.59 15.60 17.69
CA PHE A 113 9.69 15.06 18.47
C PHE A 113 9.76 15.66 19.88
N GLN A 114 9.61 16.97 20.03
CA GLN A 114 9.63 17.60 21.35
C GLN A 114 8.47 17.13 22.24
N LYS A 115 7.33 16.75 21.66
CA LYS A 115 6.21 16.14 22.41
C LYS A 115 6.55 14.70 22.81
N GLU A 116 7.14 13.93 21.91
CA GLU A 116 7.49 12.52 22.16
C GLU A 116 8.66 12.38 23.14
N ALA A 117 9.70 13.21 23.03
CA ALA A 117 10.87 13.19 23.90
C ALA A 117 10.50 13.45 25.39
N LYS A 118 9.42 14.19 25.66
CA LYS A 118 8.88 14.37 27.02
C LYS A 118 8.28 13.08 27.59
N LYS A 119 7.75 12.20 26.75
CA LYS A 119 7.13 10.93 27.14
C LYS A 119 8.13 9.78 27.13
N ASN A 120 9.11 9.84 26.25
CA ASN A 120 10.03 8.74 25.96
C ASN A 120 11.47 9.26 25.86
N LYS A 121 12.27 9.01 26.90
CA LYS A 121 13.68 9.42 26.96
C LYS A 121 14.57 8.80 25.88
N LYS A 122 14.10 7.74 25.20
CA LYS A 122 14.82 7.08 24.09
C LYS A 122 14.34 7.54 22.72
N ALA A 123 13.44 8.53 22.65
CA ALA A 123 13.01 9.12 21.40
C ALA A 123 14.21 9.65 20.61
N LYS A 124 14.26 9.34 19.31
CA LYS A 124 15.31 9.84 18.41
C LYS A 124 14.78 11.03 17.63
N MET A 125 15.61 12.06 17.51
CA MET A 125 15.29 13.21 16.67
C MET A 125 15.14 12.75 15.22
N PRO A 126 14.03 13.08 14.54
CA PRO A 126 13.88 12.78 13.12
C PRO A 126 14.89 13.54 12.28
N LEU A 127 15.40 12.90 11.24
CA LEU A 127 16.35 13.44 10.29
C LEU A 127 15.61 13.80 9.00
N PRO A 128 15.24 15.08 8.76
CA PRO A 128 14.35 15.48 7.67
C PRO A 128 14.91 15.26 6.24
N TYR A 129 16.15 14.78 6.13
CA TYR A 129 16.78 14.35 4.87
C TYR A 129 16.59 12.85 4.59
N THR A 130 16.23 12.04 5.58
CA THR A 130 15.87 10.61 5.42
C THR A 130 14.42 10.31 5.82
N ASP A 131 13.85 11.10 6.71
CA ASP A 131 12.58 10.84 7.38
C ASP A 131 11.49 11.77 6.87
N ARG A 132 10.30 11.20 6.65
CA ARG A 132 9.09 11.95 6.30
C ARG A 132 8.18 12.15 7.51
N PRO A 133 7.37 13.22 7.51
CA PRO A 133 6.32 13.41 8.51
C PRO A 133 5.42 12.18 8.72
N VAL A 134 5.06 11.47 7.65
CA VAL A 134 4.15 10.32 7.72
C VAL A 134 4.79 9.12 8.41
N GLU A 135 6.08 8.88 8.17
CA GLU A 135 6.82 7.78 8.81
C GLU A 135 6.98 8.03 10.29
N TYR A 136 7.33 9.27 10.66
CA TYR A 136 7.45 9.68 12.05
C TYR A 136 6.09 9.60 12.78
N TYR A 137 5.01 10.04 12.12
CA TYR A 137 3.66 9.93 12.66
C TYR A 137 3.27 8.49 12.94
N ILE A 138 3.46 7.59 11.96
CA ILE A 138 3.09 6.18 12.12
C ILE A 138 3.85 5.56 13.28
N ASN A 139 5.17 5.79 13.35
CA ASN A 139 6.02 5.25 14.42
C ASN A 139 5.68 5.76 15.83
N THR A 140 5.11 6.96 15.92
CA THR A 140 4.81 7.60 17.21
C THR A 140 3.39 7.30 17.67
N HIS A 141 2.42 7.22 16.76
CA HIS A 141 0.99 7.16 17.08
C HIS A 141 0.38 5.77 16.90
N PHE A 142 1.03 4.85 16.16
CA PHE A 142 0.54 3.48 16.00
C PHE A 142 1.30 2.50 16.90
N GLU A 143 0.77 1.27 17.02
CA GLU A 143 1.38 0.22 17.83
C GLU A 143 2.82 -0.06 17.38
N LYS A 144 3.76 -0.08 18.34
CA LYS A 144 5.21 -0.27 18.09
C LYS A 144 5.59 -1.56 17.36
N ASN A 145 4.65 -2.49 17.21
CA ASN A 145 4.85 -3.76 16.52
C ASN A 145 4.63 -3.69 15.00
N ILE A 146 4.18 -2.54 14.47
CA ILE A 146 4.02 -2.35 13.04
C ILE A 146 5.36 -1.93 12.46
N GLU A 147 5.99 -2.80 11.68
CA GLU A 147 7.23 -2.47 10.98
C GLU A 147 6.96 -1.37 9.94
N THR A 148 7.57 -0.20 10.16
CA THR A 148 7.63 0.87 9.15
C THR A 148 9.00 0.86 8.50
N GLN A 149 9.04 0.87 7.17
CA GLN A 149 10.28 1.12 6.44
C GLN A 149 10.37 2.60 6.08
N TYR A 150 11.46 3.25 6.47
CA TYR A 150 11.75 4.63 6.08
C TYR A 150 12.10 4.69 4.59
N SER A 151 11.58 5.70 3.88
CA SER A 151 11.66 5.83 2.41
C SER A 151 13.06 5.70 1.83
N LEU A 152 14.06 6.23 2.54
CA LEU A 152 15.45 6.25 2.10
C LEU A 152 16.35 5.30 2.91
N SER A 153 15.76 4.28 3.53
CA SER A 153 16.52 3.14 4.07
C SER A 153 17.13 2.30 2.94
N ALA A 154 18.13 1.46 3.27
CA ALA A 154 18.87 0.65 2.28
C ALA A 154 17.96 -0.17 1.35
N ASN A 155 16.88 -0.74 1.88
CA ASN A 155 15.96 -1.58 1.10
C ASN A 155 14.83 -0.78 0.43
N ALA A 156 14.41 0.34 1.02
CA ALA A 156 13.29 1.12 0.51
C ALA A 156 13.71 2.20 -0.51
N ALA A 157 14.94 2.73 -0.43
CA ALA A 157 15.41 3.80 -1.31
C ALA A 157 15.27 3.45 -2.82
N PRO A 158 15.65 2.25 -3.28
CA PRO A 158 15.45 1.87 -4.68
C PRO A 158 13.96 1.79 -5.05
N LEU A 159 13.10 1.34 -4.13
CA LEU A 159 11.66 1.25 -4.36
C LEU A 159 11.03 2.65 -4.45
N THR A 160 11.46 3.57 -3.59
CA THR A 160 11.04 4.97 -3.62
C THR A 160 11.42 5.60 -4.96
N ALA A 161 12.66 5.41 -5.42
CA ALA A 161 13.09 5.89 -6.73
C ALA A 161 12.23 5.33 -7.88
N ARG A 162 11.93 4.02 -7.87
CA ARG A 162 11.03 3.38 -8.84
C ARG A 162 9.62 3.95 -8.77
N SER A 163 9.03 4.12 -7.58
CA SER A 163 7.70 4.71 -7.40
C SER A 163 7.62 6.11 -7.98
N PHE A 164 8.67 6.92 -7.80
CA PHE A 164 8.77 8.26 -8.40
C PHE A 164 8.81 8.25 -9.93
N PHE A 165 9.56 7.31 -10.51
CA PHE A 165 9.58 7.10 -11.95
C PHE A 165 8.18 6.71 -12.43
N LEU A 166 7.65 5.62 -11.89
CA LEU A 166 6.36 5.04 -12.28
C LEU A 166 5.18 6.00 -12.14
N ASN A 167 5.14 6.84 -11.10
CA ASN A 167 4.08 7.83 -10.89
C ASN A 167 4.01 8.91 -12.01
N LYS A 168 5.05 9.03 -12.84
CA LYS A 168 5.05 9.88 -14.04
C LYS A 168 4.58 9.15 -15.29
N HIS A 169 4.61 7.82 -15.29
CA HIS A 169 4.32 6.97 -16.46
C HIS A 169 2.93 6.32 -16.40
N PHE A 170 2.32 6.20 -15.22
CA PHE A 170 0.93 5.78 -15.08
C PHE A 170 -0.05 6.92 -15.38
N LYS A 171 -1.23 6.56 -15.90
CA LYS A 171 -2.34 7.49 -16.14
C LYS A 171 -2.96 7.95 -14.81
N GLU A 172 -3.12 7.02 -13.88
CA GLU A 172 -3.62 7.26 -12.53
C GLU A 172 -2.48 7.66 -11.59
N LYS A 173 -2.78 8.55 -10.63
CA LYS A 173 -1.83 8.88 -9.56
C LYS A 173 -1.71 7.72 -8.58
N LEU A 174 -0.47 7.42 -8.19
CA LEU A 174 -0.18 6.40 -7.21
C LEU A 174 -0.67 6.81 -5.82
N ILE A 175 -1.27 5.86 -5.13
CA ILE A 175 -1.56 5.90 -3.70
C ILE A 175 -0.48 5.10 -2.98
N GLU A 176 0.12 5.70 -1.97
CA GLU A 176 1.08 5.03 -1.12
C GLU A 176 0.36 4.17 -0.08
N VAL A 177 0.74 2.90 0.00
CA VAL A 177 0.23 1.95 0.98
C VAL A 177 1.41 1.35 1.75
N LEU A 178 1.24 1.20 3.06
CA LEU A 178 2.14 0.40 3.89
C LEU A 178 1.46 -0.95 4.18
N PRO A 179 1.80 -2.05 3.48
CA PRO A 179 1.05 -3.30 3.59
C PRO A 179 0.99 -3.85 5.01
N SER A 180 2.07 -3.75 5.80
CA SER A 180 2.07 -4.16 7.22
C SER A 180 1.01 -3.43 8.04
N LEU A 181 0.87 -2.12 7.84
CA LEU A 181 -0.14 -1.31 8.52
C LEU A 181 -1.56 -1.63 8.01
N SER A 182 -1.75 -1.81 6.70
CA SER A 182 -3.05 -2.21 6.15
C SER A 182 -3.48 -3.60 6.65
N VAL A 183 -2.57 -4.58 6.67
CA VAL A 183 -2.81 -5.91 7.27
C VAL A 183 -3.18 -5.77 8.74
N TRP A 184 -2.47 -4.93 9.50
CA TRP A 184 -2.78 -4.68 10.91
C TRP A 184 -4.21 -4.13 11.10
N ARG A 185 -4.57 -3.09 10.34
CA ARG A 185 -5.86 -2.41 10.46
C ARG A 185 -7.02 -3.28 10.01
N ILE A 186 -6.89 -3.90 8.85
CA ILE A 186 -7.90 -4.84 8.33
C ILE A 186 -8.00 -6.05 9.28
N GLY A 187 -6.87 -6.61 9.70
CA GLY A 187 -6.82 -7.74 10.63
C GLY A 187 -7.52 -7.48 11.95
N ASN A 188 -7.33 -6.31 12.55
CA ASN A 188 -8.05 -5.91 13.77
C ASN A 188 -9.57 -5.85 13.55
N TYR A 189 -10.02 -5.26 12.43
CA TYR A 189 -11.44 -5.26 12.06
C TYR A 189 -12.00 -6.70 11.89
N LEU A 190 -11.20 -7.58 11.31
CA LEU A 190 -11.52 -9.00 11.14
C LEU A 190 -11.39 -9.83 12.42
N LYS A 191 -10.89 -9.25 13.53
CA LYS A 191 -10.58 -9.95 14.79
C LYS A 191 -9.51 -11.06 14.67
N VAL A 192 -8.57 -10.89 13.74
CA VAL A 192 -7.39 -11.76 13.61
C VAL A 192 -6.44 -11.51 14.78
N GLN A 193 -5.82 -12.58 15.30
CA GLN A 193 -4.85 -12.47 16.41
C GLN A 193 -3.65 -11.59 16.03
N LYS A 194 -3.22 -10.70 16.93
CA LYS A 194 -2.11 -9.76 16.68
C LYS A 194 -0.78 -10.44 16.31
N SER A 195 -0.50 -11.63 16.85
CA SER A 195 0.67 -12.44 16.48
C SER A 195 0.68 -12.77 14.99
N TYR A 196 -0.46 -13.19 14.43
CA TYR A 196 -0.59 -13.53 13.02
C TYR A 196 -0.33 -12.30 12.14
N LEU A 197 -0.88 -11.15 12.52
CA LEU A 197 -0.69 -9.89 11.78
C LEU A 197 0.77 -9.42 11.73
N LYS A 198 1.57 -9.76 12.75
CA LYS A 198 3.00 -9.43 12.79
C LYS A 198 3.84 -10.31 11.87
N TYR A 199 3.46 -11.57 11.71
CA TYR A 199 4.31 -12.60 11.12
C TYR A 199 3.87 -13.07 9.72
N TYR A 200 2.91 -12.40 9.07
CA TYR A 200 2.40 -12.79 7.74
C TYR A 200 3.45 -12.84 6.60
N LYS A 201 4.61 -12.19 6.77
CA LYS A 201 5.69 -12.12 5.76
C LYS A 201 6.83 -13.09 6.00
N ASN A 202 7.36 -13.11 7.22
CA ASN A 202 8.66 -13.68 7.54
C ASN A 202 8.54 -14.57 8.79
N SER A 203 7.88 -15.72 8.63
CA SER A 203 7.82 -16.78 9.64
C SER A 203 7.64 -18.14 8.96
N GLU A 204 7.93 -19.21 9.70
CA GLU A 204 7.70 -20.59 9.24
C GLU A 204 6.22 -20.80 8.86
N ASP A 205 5.29 -20.26 9.66
CA ASP A 205 3.85 -20.38 9.43
C ASP A 205 3.24 -19.29 8.52
N CYS A 206 4.06 -18.54 7.76
CA CYS A 206 3.57 -17.35 7.05
C CYS A 206 2.49 -17.67 6.00
N GLU A 207 2.52 -18.84 5.37
CA GLU A 207 1.49 -19.30 4.44
C GLU A 207 0.17 -19.57 5.16
N VAL A 208 0.21 -20.27 6.30
CA VAL A 208 -0.96 -20.55 7.14
C VAL A 208 -1.60 -19.25 7.63
N ILE A 209 -0.78 -18.29 8.05
CA ILE A 209 -1.23 -16.97 8.48
C ILE A 209 -1.96 -16.23 7.34
N ARG A 210 -1.37 -16.21 6.13
CA ARG A 210 -1.99 -15.55 4.96
C ARG A 210 -3.27 -16.25 4.55
N LEU A 211 -3.31 -17.58 4.58
CA LEU A 211 -4.50 -18.37 4.33
C LEU A 211 -5.62 -18.02 5.30
N PHE A 212 -5.33 -18.04 6.61
CA PHE A 212 -6.28 -17.67 7.65
C PHE A 212 -6.80 -16.24 7.47
N PHE A 213 -5.90 -15.29 7.18
CA PHE A 213 -6.28 -13.90 6.92
C PHE A 213 -7.26 -13.79 5.74
N LEU A 214 -6.99 -14.47 4.62
CA LEU A 214 -7.87 -14.46 3.44
C LEU A 214 -9.24 -15.08 3.73
N ASP A 215 -9.30 -16.13 4.55
CA ASP A 215 -10.58 -16.74 4.94
C ASP A 215 -11.38 -15.79 5.85
N GLN A 216 -10.73 -15.10 6.78
CA GLN A 216 -11.39 -14.06 7.59
C GLN A 216 -11.88 -12.87 6.74
N VAL A 217 -11.11 -12.46 5.72
CA VAL A 217 -11.58 -11.44 4.76
C VAL A 217 -12.87 -11.91 4.09
N LYS A 218 -12.91 -13.15 3.57
CA LYS A 218 -14.10 -13.68 2.87
C LYS A 218 -15.34 -13.81 3.78
N GLU A 219 -15.16 -14.04 5.08
CA GLU A 219 -16.26 -14.10 6.03
C GLU A 219 -16.92 -12.73 6.29
N LYS A 220 -16.17 -11.64 6.16
CA LYS A 220 -16.64 -10.27 6.51
C LYS A 220 -16.90 -9.38 5.32
N ILE A 221 -16.31 -9.70 4.17
CA ILE A 221 -16.32 -8.88 2.97
C ILE A 221 -16.77 -9.78 1.81
N PRO A 222 -17.65 -9.31 0.91
CA PRO A 222 -18.09 -10.07 -0.27
C PRO A 222 -16.95 -10.14 -1.31
N LEU A 223 -15.92 -10.92 -0.99
CA LEU A 223 -14.73 -11.14 -1.80
C LEU A 223 -14.78 -12.52 -2.46
N PHE A 224 -14.75 -12.50 -3.79
CA PHE A 224 -14.57 -13.70 -4.59
C PHE A 224 -13.09 -13.93 -4.93
N LEU A 225 -12.59 -15.12 -4.61
CA LEU A 225 -11.23 -15.58 -4.93
C LEU A 225 -11.30 -16.94 -5.61
N TYR A 226 -10.68 -17.07 -6.78
CA TYR A 226 -10.41 -18.39 -7.37
C TYR A 226 -9.35 -19.13 -6.54
N ASN A 227 -9.46 -20.45 -6.43
CA ASN A 227 -8.52 -21.27 -5.65
C ASN A 227 -7.07 -21.08 -6.12
N GLN A 228 -6.84 -20.98 -7.43
CA GLN A 228 -5.49 -20.78 -7.98
C GLN A 228 -4.88 -19.44 -7.54
N ASP A 229 -5.64 -18.35 -7.60
CA ASP A 229 -5.14 -17.04 -7.16
C ASP A 229 -5.00 -16.98 -5.63
N LYS A 230 -5.91 -17.61 -4.89
CA LYS A 230 -5.78 -17.77 -3.43
C LYS A 230 -4.44 -18.44 -3.08
N GLN A 231 -4.07 -19.52 -3.78
CA GLN A 231 -2.79 -20.19 -3.55
C GLN A 231 -1.58 -19.30 -3.85
N LYS A 232 -1.61 -18.48 -4.92
CA LYS A 232 -0.55 -17.50 -5.20
C LYS A 232 -0.39 -16.48 -4.07
N LEU A 233 -1.50 -15.94 -3.55
CA LEU A 233 -1.47 -15.02 -2.42
C LEU A 233 -0.91 -15.67 -1.15
N VAL A 234 -1.21 -16.96 -0.95
CA VAL A 234 -0.77 -17.74 0.22
C VAL A 234 0.71 -18.13 0.13
N SER A 235 1.25 -18.43 -1.04
CA SER A 235 2.65 -18.84 -1.18
C SER A 235 3.59 -17.65 -1.40
N ASN A 236 3.18 -16.62 -2.15
CA ASN A 236 4.05 -15.49 -2.50
C ASN A 236 3.75 -14.21 -1.67
N PRO A 237 4.65 -13.77 -0.77
CA PRO A 237 4.42 -12.59 0.07
C PRO A 237 4.32 -11.28 -0.73
N GLN A 238 4.99 -11.18 -1.89
CA GLN A 238 4.83 -10.03 -2.79
C GLN A 238 3.44 -10.01 -3.44
N ALA A 239 2.89 -11.18 -3.81
CA ALA A 239 1.52 -11.26 -4.30
C ALA A 239 0.50 -10.86 -3.22
N PHE A 240 0.71 -11.32 -1.99
CA PHE A 240 -0.10 -10.91 -0.85
C PHE A 240 -0.05 -9.40 -0.61
N ASP A 241 1.14 -8.79 -0.59
CA ASP A 241 1.29 -7.33 -0.47
C ASP A 241 0.60 -6.56 -1.60
N ALA A 242 0.69 -7.05 -2.83
CA ALA A 242 0.00 -6.46 -3.98
C ALA A 242 -1.53 -6.53 -3.81
N PHE A 243 -2.05 -7.66 -3.31
CA PHE A 243 -3.46 -7.80 -2.96
C PHE A 243 -3.87 -6.81 -1.85
N ILE A 244 -3.09 -6.67 -0.79
CA ILE A 244 -3.36 -5.71 0.30
C ILE A 244 -3.33 -4.27 -0.23
N CYS A 245 -2.43 -3.93 -1.15
CA CYS A 245 -2.41 -2.62 -1.81
C CYS A 245 -3.70 -2.40 -2.61
N ALA A 246 -4.14 -3.38 -3.39
CA ALA A 246 -5.36 -3.30 -4.19
C ALA A 246 -6.61 -3.15 -3.31
N LEU A 247 -6.68 -3.91 -2.22
CA LEU A 247 -7.77 -3.84 -1.26
C LEU A 247 -7.81 -2.49 -0.53
N THR A 248 -6.64 -1.95 -0.18
CA THR A 248 -6.52 -0.61 0.40
C THR A 248 -6.94 0.47 -0.61
N ALA A 249 -6.62 0.31 -1.89
CA ALA A 249 -7.07 1.21 -2.96
C ALA A 249 -8.60 1.20 -3.13
N PHE A 250 -9.23 0.04 -2.97
CA PHE A 250 -10.69 -0.07 -2.91
C PHE A 250 -11.27 0.69 -1.70
N TYR A 251 -10.70 0.51 -0.50
CA TYR A 251 -11.15 1.25 0.68
C TYR A 251 -10.95 2.76 0.54
N GLU A 252 -9.85 3.21 -0.05
CA GLU A 252 -9.61 4.62 -0.37
C GLU A 252 -10.71 5.17 -1.28
N HIS A 253 -11.12 4.42 -2.31
CA HIS A 253 -12.24 4.81 -3.17
C HIS A 253 -13.57 4.89 -2.42
N LYS A 254 -13.80 3.99 -1.46
CA LYS A 254 -14.97 4.00 -0.58
C LYS A 254 -14.89 5.02 0.56
N ARG A 255 -13.83 5.83 0.65
CA ARG A 255 -13.56 6.77 1.76
C ARG A 255 -13.48 6.06 3.13
N MET A 256 -12.95 4.84 3.12
CA MET A 256 -12.74 3.98 4.28
C MET A 256 -11.27 3.94 4.72
N THR A 257 -10.54 5.01 4.40
CA THR A 257 -9.18 5.28 4.86
C THR A 257 -9.17 6.50 5.78
N GLU A 258 -8.18 6.58 6.66
CA GLU A 258 -8.02 7.69 7.58
C GLU A 258 -7.63 8.96 6.85
N ASP A 259 -8.29 10.05 7.24
CA ASP A 259 -7.89 11.38 6.81
C ASP A 259 -6.57 11.78 7.47
N LYS A 260 -5.85 12.63 6.76
CA LYS A 260 -4.67 13.30 7.27
C LYS A 260 -4.98 14.05 8.58
N PRO A 261 -4.15 13.94 9.63
CA PRO A 261 -4.40 14.63 10.90
C PRO A 261 -4.48 16.15 10.72
N LYS A 262 -5.35 16.82 11.50
CA LYS A 262 -5.64 18.27 11.35
C LYS A 262 -4.39 19.17 11.32
N ASN A 263 -3.37 18.83 12.09
CA ASN A 263 -2.14 19.62 12.23
C ASN A 263 -0.96 19.08 11.41
N PHE A 264 -1.20 18.18 10.45
CA PHE A 264 -0.14 17.57 9.66
C PHE A 264 0.28 18.48 8.48
N PRO A 265 1.57 18.55 8.10
CA PRO A 265 2.07 19.51 7.10
C PRO A 265 1.35 19.40 5.76
N LYS A 266 0.84 20.52 5.22
CA LYS A 266 -0.04 20.50 4.02
C LYS A 266 0.58 19.79 2.82
N LYS A 267 1.86 20.08 2.54
CA LYS A 267 2.61 19.53 1.38
C LYS A 267 3.15 18.12 1.57
N ALA A 268 3.14 17.58 2.80
CA ALA A 268 3.59 16.22 3.05
C ALA A 268 2.58 15.19 2.52
N SER A 269 3.08 14.11 1.92
CA SER A 269 2.26 12.98 1.51
C SER A 269 1.64 12.26 2.71
N TRP A 270 0.57 11.53 2.44
CA TRP A 270 -0.11 10.67 3.40
C TRP A 270 -0.21 9.27 2.80
N VAL A 271 -0.09 8.25 3.65
CA VAL A 271 -0.31 6.86 3.23
C VAL A 271 -1.77 6.52 3.42
N ALA A 272 -2.33 5.68 2.55
CA ALA A 272 -3.69 5.20 2.72
C ALA A 272 -3.73 4.17 3.87
N ILE A 273 -4.35 4.56 4.98
CA ILE A 273 -4.50 3.73 6.19
C ILE A 273 -5.97 3.33 6.31
N PRO A 274 -6.35 2.04 6.25
CA PRO A 274 -7.74 1.64 6.47
C PRO A 274 -8.28 2.11 7.84
N LYS A 275 -9.54 2.52 7.90
CA LYS A 275 -10.24 2.85 9.17
C LYS A 275 -10.35 1.63 10.09
N GLU A 276 -10.59 1.86 11.37
CA GLU A 276 -10.77 0.78 12.37
C GLU A 276 -12.05 -0.01 12.10
N ASP A 277 -13.11 0.68 11.71
CA ASP A 277 -14.36 0.09 11.28
C ASP A 277 -14.49 0.20 9.76
N LEU A 278 -14.50 -0.95 9.09
CA LEU A 278 -14.63 -1.08 7.64
C LEU A 278 -16.04 -1.51 7.21
N SER A 279 -16.99 -1.63 8.15
CA SER A 279 -18.35 -2.14 7.88
C SER A 279 -19.12 -1.33 6.83
N LYS A 280 -18.82 -0.04 6.70
CA LYS A 280 -19.46 0.87 5.74
C LYS A 280 -18.87 0.82 4.32
N ALA A 281 -17.84 0.02 4.08
CA ALA A 281 -17.26 -0.14 2.74
C ALA A 281 -18.24 -0.78 1.74
N PHE A 282 -19.14 -1.61 2.27
CA PHE A 282 -20.19 -2.31 1.57
C PHE A 282 -21.54 -1.83 2.11
N GLN A 283 -22.50 -1.62 1.22
CA GLN A 283 -23.88 -1.36 1.57
C GLN A 283 -24.50 -2.71 1.95
N LYS A 284 -24.88 -2.86 3.22
CA LYS A 284 -25.75 -3.98 3.62
C LYS A 284 -27.13 -3.82 3.01
#